data_AF-A0A8H3M3Z1-F1
#
_entry.id   AF-A0A8H3M3Z1-F1
#
_cell.length_a   1.000
_cell.length_b   1.000
_cell.length_c   1.000
_cell.angle_alpha   90.00
_cell.angle_beta   90.00
_cell.angle_gamma   90.00
#
_symmetry.space_group_name_H-M   'P 1'
#
loop_
_entity.id
_entity.type
_entity.pdbx_description
1 polymer ?
#
loop_
_entity_poly.entity_id
_entity_poly.type
_entity_poly.pdbx_seq_one_letter_code
_entity_poly.pdbx_strand_id
1 'polypeptide(L)'
;MLKNAEFTVTVVVGNKDNNIFLPGYICQCKDIVRIANDLTNTISEIYSIIFATKTCYSGSLIMGWKYENIINKLTEDIPFTPYSFFLEKIKIFVYGVRYSENIDWHYAGPGYKSSFLHIFDGNKHALFVSKIEGTSCTVEVYQDQKLQTKFVSKSLVNVWKNIESTKKFNGN
;
A
#
# COMPACT_ATOMS: atom_id res chain seq x y z
N MET A 1 -16.73 18.43 11.97
CA MET A 1 -16.98 19.75 11.35
C MET A 1 -15.67 20.53 11.39
N LEU A 2 -15.21 21.00 10.24
CA LEU A 2 -13.99 21.76 10.10
C LEU A 2 -14.16 23.11 10.80
N LYS A 3 -13.49 23.28 11.95
CA LYS A 3 -13.50 24.55 12.66
C LYS A 3 -12.56 25.50 11.91
N ASN A 4 -13.02 26.72 11.65
CA ASN A 4 -12.35 27.72 10.82
C ASN A 4 -10.99 28.13 11.43
N ALA A 5 -9.94 27.38 11.14
CA ALA A 5 -8.57 27.65 11.53
C ALA A 5 -7.63 27.21 10.42
N GLU A 6 -6.71 28.09 10.08
CA GLU A 6 -5.70 27.85 9.07
C GLU A 6 -4.55 27.04 9.67
N PHE A 7 -4.20 25.94 9.01
CA PHE A 7 -3.05 25.12 9.34
C PHE A 7 -2.03 25.30 8.22
N THR A 8 -0.86 25.84 8.56
CA THR A 8 0.28 25.92 7.65
C THR A 8 1.21 24.74 7.92
N VAL A 9 1.67 24.08 6.87
CA VAL A 9 2.61 22.97 6.97
C VAL A 9 3.88 23.33 6.21
N THR A 10 5.02 23.19 6.86
CA THR A 10 6.34 23.37 6.27
C THR A 10 7.11 22.05 6.32
N VAL A 11 7.59 21.61 5.17
CA VAL A 11 8.44 20.42 5.07
C VAL A 11 9.89 20.84 5.30
N VAL A 12 10.57 20.13 6.20
CA VAL A 12 11.98 20.37 6.56
C VAL A 12 12.80 19.10 6.38
N VAL A 13 14.12 19.24 6.17
CA VAL A 13 15.05 18.11 6.08
C VAL A 13 15.46 17.69 7.49
N GLY A 14 15.04 16.49 7.92
CA GLY A 14 15.25 15.99 9.28
C GLY A 14 14.41 16.69 10.36
N ASN A 15 14.33 16.08 11.53
CA ASN A 15 13.89 16.74 12.76
C ASN A 15 14.60 16.12 13.98
N LYS A 16 14.35 16.64 15.19
CA LYS A 16 15.00 16.20 16.43
C LYS A 16 14.72 14.72 16.78
N ASP A 17 13.65 14.16 16.23
CA ASP A 17 13.14 12.83 16.51
C ASP A 17 13.43 11.81 15.39
N ASN A 18 14.20 12.19 14.36
CA ASN A 18 14.50 11.35 13.21
C ASN A 18 15.89 11.58 12.61
N ASN A 19 16.30 10.65 11.74
CA ASN A 19 17.52 10.76 10.95
C ASN A 19 17.43 11.94 9.94
N ILE A 20 18.55 12.63 9.71
CA ILE A 20 18.72 13.72 8.73
C ILE A 20 18.28 13.38 7.30
N PHE A 21 18.12 12.09 6.97
CA PHE A 21 17.68 11.62 5.66
C PHE A 21 16.16 11.49 5.49
N LEU A 22 15.36 11.74 6.53
CA LEU A 22 13.89 11.69 6.47
C LEU A 22 13.29 13.10 6.59
N PRO A 23 12.18 13.39 5.89
CA PRO A 23 11.50 14.67 6.03
C PRO A 23 10.90 14.82 7.42
N GLY A 24 11.06 16.00 8.02
CA GLY A 24 10.29 16.46 9.16
C GLY A 24 9.13 17.34 8.69
N TYR A 25 8.01 17.31 9.41
CA TYR A 25 6.84 18.13 9.11
C TYR A 25 6.58 19.08 10.27
N ILE A 26 6.72 20.37 10.01
CA ILE A 26 6.31 21.42 10.94
C ILE A 26 4.89 21.81 10.59
N CYS A 27 3.97 21.71 11.54
CA CYS A 27 2.64 22.27 11.42
C CYS A 27 2.53 23.47 12.36
N GLN A 28 1.86 24.51 11.87
CA GLN A 28 1.53 25.71 12.61
C GLN A 28 0.04 26.01 12.47
N CYS A 29 -0.62 26.30 13.58
CA CYS A 29 -1.95 26.89 13.58
C CYS A 29 -2.00 27.97 14.66
N LYS A 30 -2.27 29.21 14.25
CA LYS A 30 -2.12 30.39 15.13
C LYS A 30 -0.68 30.43 15.70
N ASP A 31 -0.56 30.50 17.03
CA ASP A 31 0.72 30.55 17.75
C ASP A 31 1.24 29.17 18.18
N ILE A 32 0.53 28.08 17.83
CA ILE A 32 0.92 26.71 18.20
C ILE A 32 1.69 26.09 17.04
N VAL A 33 2.90 25.62 17.36
CA VAL A 33 3.78 24.92 16.42
C VAL A 33 4.12 23.53 16.96
N ARG A 34 4.06 22.52 16.08
CA ARG A 34 4.52 21.16 16.34
C ARG A 34 5.35 20.65 15.18
N ILE A 35 6.28 19.75 15.50
CA ILE A 35 7.09 19.03 14.54
C ILE A 35 6.90 17.54 14.78
N ALA A 36 6.67 16.77 13.72
CA ALA A 36 6.71 15.32 13.82
C ALA A 36 7.23 14.69 12.52
N ASN A 37 7.39 13.37 12.58
CA ASN A 37 7.85 12.52 11.49
C ASN A 37 6.73 12.19 10.48
N ASP A 38 5.49 12.48 10.84
CA ASP A 38 4.31 12.24 10.03
C ASP A 38 3.40 13.46 10.04
N LEU A 39 2.93 13.82 8.85
CA LEU A 39 2.04 14.97 8.63
C LEU A 39 0.72 14.79 9.38
N THR A 40 0.16 13.57 9.35
CA THR A 40 -1.14 13.27 9.96
C THR A 40 -1.07 13.44 11.48
N ASN A 41 -0.02 12.92 12.10
CA ASN A 41 0.25 13.07 13.52
C ASN A 41 0.41 14.54 13.91
N THR A 42 1.25 15.29 13.20
CA THR A 42 1.52 16.71 13.52
C THR A 42 0.25 17.55 13.46
N ILE A 43 -0.57 17.39 12.41
CA ILE A 43 -1.85 18.10 12.27
C ILE A 43 -2.83 17.67 13.36
N SER A 44 -2.94 16.36 13.62
CA SER A 44 -3.88 15.82 14.61
C SER A 44 -3.56 16.27 16.03
N GLU A 45 -2.28 16.42 16.38
CA GLU A 45 -1.84 16.95 17.67
C GLU A 45 -2.24 18.42 17.84
N ILE A 46 -1.88 19.28 16.88
CA ILE A 46 -2.24 20.71 16.94
C ILE A 46 -3.76 20.88 16.96
N TYR A 47 -4.48 20.11 16.15
CA TYR A 47 -5.94 20.14 16.15
C TYR A 47 -6.50 19.72 17.51
N SER A 48 -5.96 18.67 18.12
CA SER A 48 -6.38 18.20 19.45
C SER A 48 -6.11 19.25 20.53
N ILE A 49 -4.98 19.96 20.47
CA ILE A 49 -4.66 21.04 21.39
C ILE A 49 -5.67 22.20 21.25
N ILE A 50 -5.99 22.61 20.02
CA ILE A 50 -6.82 23.79 19.76
C ILE A 50 -8.30 23.50 20.01
N PHE A 51 -8.76 22.29 19.67
CA PHE A 51 -10.18 21.99 19.61
C PHE A 51 -10.65 20.95 20.61
N ALA A 52 -9.74 20.42 21.42
CA ALA A 52 -9.98 19.36 22.40
C ALA A 52 -10.66 18.11 21.80
N THR A 53 -10.46 17.87 20.49
CA THR A 53 -10.99 16.72 19.78
C THR A 53 -9.96 16.14 18.83
N LYS A 54 -9.98 14.82 18.63
CA LYS A 54 -9.12 14.16 17.64
C LYS A 54 -9.72 14.36 16.24
N THR A 55 -8.98 14.93 15.30
CA THR A 55 -9.36 14.87 13.89
C THR A 55 -8.87 13.61 13.23
N CYS A 56 -9.78 12.88 12.57
CA CYS A 56 -9.43 12.07 11.43
C CYS A 56 -9.50 12.96 10.18
N TYR A 57 -8.46 13.76 9.94
CA TYR A 57 -8.40 14.56 8.72
C TYR A 57 -7.92 13.65 7.58
N SER A 58 -8.82 13.27 6.69
CA SER A 58 -8.41 12.66 5.44
C SER A 58 -8.36 13.78 4.40
N GLY A 59 -7.15 14.24 4.02
CA GLY A 59 -7.00 15.31 3.02
C GLY A 59 -7.77 15.02 1.71
N SER A 60 -7.99 13.74 1.41
CA SER A 60 -8.83 13.28 0.31
C SER A 60 -10.31 13.66 0.42
N LEU A 61 -10.86 13.80 1.63
CA LEU A 61 -12.26 14.22 1.84
C LEU A 61 -12.47 15.70 1.51
N ILE A 62 -11.47 16.55 1.75
CA ILE A 62 -11.60 18.01 1.63
C ILE A 62 -11.29 18.48 0.22
N MET A 63 -10.30 17.87 -0.43
CA MET A 63 -10.04 18.08 -1.84
C MET A 63 -11.04 17.37 -2.75
N GLY A 64 -12.02 16.68 -2.16
CA GLY A 64 -13.06 16.02 -2.92
C GLY A 64 -12.59 14.81 -3.71
N TRP A 65 -11.46 14.21 -3.35
CA TRP A 65 -10.93 12.98 -3.96
C TRP A 65 -11.80 11.74 -3.66
N LYS A 66 -12.94 11.93 -2.98
CA LYS A 66 -14.01 10.94 -2.88
C LYS A 66 -15.22 11.24 -3.76
N TYR A 67 -15.27 12.38 -4.44
CA TYR A 67 -16.34 12.69 -5.39
C TYR A 67 -16.03 12.02 -6.73
N GLU A 68 -17.01 11.27 -7.22
CA GLU A 68 -16.88 10.49 -8.46
C GLU A 68 -16.47 11.35 -9.66
N ASN A 69 -16.95 12.59 -9.77
CA ASN A 69 -16.57 13.50 -10.84
C ASN A 69 -15.07 13.83 -10.87
N ILE A 70 -14.45 14.05 -9.69
CA ILE A 70 -13.02 14.34 -9.58
C ILE A 70 -12.20 13.07 -9.84
N ILE A 71 -12.63 11.93 -9.28
CA ILE A 71 -11.99 10.63 -9.53
C ILE A 71 -12.01 10.33 -11.03
N ASN A 72 -13.18 10.39 -11.66
CA ASN A 72 -13.37 10.09 -13.08
C ASN A 72 -12.50 10.99 -13.96
N LYS A 73 -12.36 12.28 -13.62
CA LYS A 73 -11.50 13.20 -14.38
C LYS A 73 -10.01 12.89 -14.22
N LEU A 74 -9.58 12.50 -13.02
CA LEU A 74 -8.19 12.12 -12.77
C LEU A 74 -7.83 10.76 -13.35
N THR A 75 -8.80 9.87 -13.51
CA THR A 75 -8.60 8.51 -14.04
C THR A 75 -9.00 8.34 -15.51
N GLU A 76 -9.42 9.41 -16.19
CA GLU A 76 -9.97 9.38 -17.57
C GLU A 76 -9.03 8.67 -18.56
N ASP A 77 -7.72 8.91 -18.44
CA ASP A 77 -6.68 8.30 -19.29
C ASP A 77 -5.86 7.21 -18.57
N ILE A 78 -6.31 6.76 -17.39
CA ILE A 78 -5.60 5.74 -16.62
C ILE A 78 -6.22 4.38 -16.94
N PRO A 79 -5.53 3.51 -17.72
CA PRO A 79 -6.09 2.23 -18.17
C PRO A 79 -6.34 1.25 -17.01
N PHE A 80 -5.65 1.44 -15.90
CA PHE A 80 -5.82 0.63 -14.70
C PHE A 80 -5.34 1.41 -13.46
N THR A 81 -6.16 1.44 -12.41
CA THR A 81 -5.78 2.01 -11.12
C THR A 81 -5.42 0.88 -10.15
N PRO A 82 -4.18 0.84 -9.62
CA PRO A 82 -3.80 -0.11 -8.59
C PRO A 82 -4.71 -0.02 -7.37
N TYR A 83 -5.06 -1.17 -6.80
CA TYR A 83 -5.96 -1.22 -5.66
C TYR A 83 -5.55 -2.31 -4.67
N SER A 84 -6.00 -2.16 -3.43
CA SER A 84 -5.84 -3.19 -2.41
C SER A 84 -7.19 -3.73 -1.98
N PHE A 85 -7.26 -5.02 -1.70
CA PHE A 85 -8.42 -5.66 -1.09
C PHE A 85 -7.97 -6.67 -0.04
N PHE A 86 -8.89 -7.06 0.84
CA PHE A 86 -8.65 -8.12 1.82
C PHE A 86 -9.21 -9.43 1.29
N LEU A 87 -8.36 -10.46 1.27
CA LEU A 87 -8.78 -11.85 1.17
C LEU A 87 -8.63 -12.45 2.57
N GLU A 88 -9.76 -12.63 3.26
CA GLU A 88 -9.79 -12.93 4.70
C GLU A 88 -8.96 -11.92 5.52
N LYS A 89 -7.82 -12.35 6.08
CA LYS A 89 -6.88 -11.51 6.84
C LYS A 89 -5.70 -11.00 6.02
N ILE A 90 -5.56 -11.44 4.77
CA ILE A 90 -4.43 -11.12 3.90
C ILE A 90 -4.80 -9.90 3.04
N LYS A 91 -4.02 -8.82 3.17
CA LYS A 91 -4.15 -7.66 2.29
C LYS A 91 -3.37 -7.90 1.00
N ILE A 92 -4.09 -7.93 -0.12
CA ILE A 92 -3.52 -8.10 -1.46
C ILE A 92 -3.50 -6.74 -2.15
N PHE A 93 -2.37 -6.38 -2.73
CA PHE A 93 -2.20 -5.20 -3.57
C PHE A 93 -2.02 -5.62 -5.03
N VAL A 94 -2.92 -5.17 -5.90
CA VAL A 94 -2.88 -5.44 -7.35
C VAL A 94 -2.43 -4.17 -8.04
N TYR A 95 -1.37 -4.27 -8.85
CA TYR A 95 -0.74 -3.13 -9.52
C TYR A 95 -0.44 -3.38 -11.00
N GLY A 96 -0.87 -4.54 -11.53
CA GLY A 96 -0.92 -4.80 -12.96
C GLY A 96 -2.06 -5.76 -13.25
N VAL A 97 -2.88 -5.45 -14.25
CA VAL A 97 -3.96 -6.33 -14.72
C VAL A 97 -3.95 -6.32 -16.23
N ARG A 98 -4.13 -7.50 -16.82
CA ARG A 98 -4.45 -7.66 -18.23
C ARG A 98 -5.45 -8.78 -18.36
N TYR A 99 -6.36 -8.67 -19.30
CA TYR A 99 -7.30 -9.74 -19.63
C TYR A 99 -6.68 -10.70 -20.64
N SER A 100 -7.03 -11.99 -20.54
CA SER A 100 -6.85 -12.97 -21.61
C SER A 100 -7.97 -14.01 -21.58
N GLU A 101 -8.14 -14.77 -22.66
CA GLU A 101 -9.08 -15.89 -22.72
C GLU A 101 -8.56 -17.16 -22.02
N ASN A 102 -7.41 -17.07 -21.33
CA ASN A 102 -6.80 -18.22 -20.69
C ASN A 102 -7.50 -18.58 -19.37
N ILE A 103 -8.25 -19.69 -19.40
CA ILE A 103 -9.00 -20.22 -18.24
C ILE A 103 -8.06 -20.69 -17.13
N ASP A 104 -6.88 -21.26 -17.46
CA ASP A 104 -5.89 -21.70 -16.46
C ASP A 104 -5.31 -20.54 -15.64
N TRP A 105 -5.47 -19.33 -16.15
CA TRP A 105 -5.08 -18.08 -15.50
C TRP A 105 -6.28 -17.31 -14.93
N HIS A 106 -7.46 -17.94 -14.84
CA HIS A 106 -8.71 -17.29 -14.44
C HIS A 106 -8.96 -15.99 -15.22
N TYR A 107 -8.74 -16.03 -16.53
CA TYR A 107 -8.86 -14.89 -17.45
C TYR A 107 -7.87 -13.74 -17.22
N ALA A 108 -6.92 -13.89 -16.30
CA ALA A 108 -5.78 -12.99 -16.22
C ALA A 108 -4.85 -13.20 -17.42
N GLY A 109 -4.16 -12.15 -17.84
CA GLY A 109 -3.28 -12.15 -19.00
C GLY A 109 -1.85 -11.71 -18.64
N PRO A 110 -0.92 -11.79 -19.60
CA PRO A 110 0.46 -11.38 -19.41
C PRO A 110 0.55 -9.90 -19.05
N GLY A 111 1.09 -9.59 -17.87
CA GLY A 111 1.06 -8.25 -17.28
C GLY A 111 0.28 -8.18 -15.96
N TYR A 112 -0.42 -9.24 -15.57
CA TYR A 112 -0.96 -9.35 -14.21
C TYR A 112 0.18 -9.31 -13.19
N LYS A 113 0.05 -8.46 -12.16
CA LYS A 113 0.98 -8.32 -11.04
C LYS A 113 0.23 -7.99 -9.76
N SER A 114 0.50 -8.76 -8.73
CA SER A 114 0.00 -8.51 -7.38
C SER A 114 1.02 -8.90 -6.32
N SER A 115 0.84 -8.36 -5.12
CA SER A 115 1.70 -8.66 -4.00
C SER A 115 0.95 -8.68 -2.67
N PHE A 116 1.43 -9.48 -1.73
CA PHE A 116 0.91 -9.50 -0.37
C PHE A 116 2.01 -9.90 0.61
N LEU A 117 1.81 -9.53 1.88
CA LEU A 117 2.70 -9.92 2.97
C LEU A 117 2.10 -11.12 3.70
N HIS A 118 2.90 -12.16 3.89
CA HIS A 118 2.48 -13.32 4.68
C HIS A 118 3.68 -13.96 5.38
N ILE A 119 3.40 -14.79 6.38
CA ILE A 119 4.42 -15.52 7.11
C ILE A 119 5.01 -16.60 6.19
N PHE A 120 6.33 -16.69 6.18
CA PHE A 120 7.11 -17.66 5.42
C PHE A 120 8.35 -18.05 6.21
N ASP A 121 8.82 -19.29 6.04
CA ASP A 121 10.10 -19.84 6.48
C ASP A 121 10.70 -19.22 7.77
N GLY A 122 10.52 -19.90 8.90
CA GLY A 122 11.00 -19.42 10.19
C GLY A 122 10.12 -18.34 10.84
N ASN A 123 8.81 -18.34 10.56
CA ASN A 123 7.80 -17.44 11.14
C ASN A 123 8.05 -15.94 10.91
N LYS A 124 8.74 -15.60 9.81
CA LYS A 124 9.04 -14.21 9.46
C LYS A 124 8.14 -13.77 8.30
N HIS A 125 7.83 -12.48 8.24
CA HIS A 125 7.09 -11.94 7.10
C HIS A 125 7.94 -11.95 5.83
N ALA A 126 7.35 -12.43 4.74
CA ALA A 126 7.87 -12.33 3.40
C ALA A 126 6.87 -11.63 2.48
N LEU A 127 7.41 -10.94 1.48
CA LEU A 127 6.64 -10.35 0.39
C LEU A 127 6.51 -11.39 -0.72
N PHE A 128 5.28 -11.78 -0.99
CA PHE A 128 4.93 -12.60 -2.14
C PHE A 128 4.58 -11.68 -3.30
N VAL A 129 5.20 -11.91 -4.46
CA VAL A 129 4.94 -11.19 -5.70
C VAL A 129 4.48 -12.18 -6.74
N SER A 130 3.19 -12.13 -7.07
CA SER A 130 2.55 -12.95 -8.10
C SER A 130 2.55 -12.18 -9.42
N LYS A 131 3.00 -12.82 -10.49
CA LYS A 131 3.02 -12.22 -11.83
C LYS A 131 2.75 -13.23 -12.93
N ILE A 132 2.12 -12.76 -14.01
CA ILE A 132 1.98 -13.52 -15.26
C ILE A 132 2.87 -12.85 -16.29
N GLU A 133 3.92 -13.56 -16.71
CA GLU A 133 4.90 -13.08 -17.69
C GLU A 133 4.98 -14.10 -18.84
N GLY A 134 4.74 -13.63 -20.06
CA GLY A 134 4.65 -14.48 -21.25
C GLY A 134 3.60 -15.57 -21.08
N THR A 135 4.04 -16.83 -21.05
CA THR A 135 3.17 -18.02 -20.90
C THR A 135 3.28 -18.68 -19.53
N SER A 136 3.74 -17.95 -18.51
CA SER A 136 4.01 -18.52 -17.20
C SER A 136 3.44 -17.69 -16.05
N CYS A 137 2.90 -18.39 -15.06
CA CYS A 137 2.58 -17.85 -13.75
C CYS A 137 3.82 -18.00 -12.86
N THR A 138 4.22 -16.91 -12.23
CA THR A 138 5.38 -16.85 -11.34
C THR A 138 4.96 -16.28 -9.99
N VAL A 139 5.47 -16.87 -8.91
CA VAL A 139 5.43 -16.27 -7.57
C VAL A 139 6.86 -16.18 -7.05
N GLU A 140 7.29 -14.96 -6.77
CA GLU A 140 8.57 -14.66 -6.15
C GLU A 140 8.36 -14.34 -4.67
N VAL A 141 9.22 -14.89 -3.82
CA VAL A 141 9.16 -14.68 -2.37
C VAL A 141 10.39 -13.91 -1.93
N TYR A 142 10.17 -12.73 -1.38
CA TYR A 142 11.22 -11.84 -0.89
C TYR A 142 11.19 -11.76 0.63
N GLN A 143 12.35 -11.89 1.26
CA GLN A 143 12.53 -11.77 2.70
C GLN A 143 13.84 -11.06 2.95
N ASP A 144 13.86 -10.15 3.93
CA ASP A 144 15.03 -9.31 4.23
C ASP A 144 15.56 -8.57 2.97
N GLN A 145 14.63 -8.11 2.13
CA GLN A 145 14.88 -7.40 0.85
C GLN A 145 15.64 -8.23 -0.20
N LYS A 146 15.70 -9.56 -0.04
CA LYS A 146 16.36 -10.48 -0.99
C LYS A 146 15.36 -11.51 -1.51
N LEU A 147 15.52 -11.89 -2.78
CA LEU A 147 14.76 -12.99 -3.39
C LEU A 147 15.21 -14.30 -2.74
N GLN A 148 14.30 -14.97 -2.04
CA GLN A 148 14.56 -16.24 -1.36
C GLN A 148 14.26 -17.43 -2.26
N THR A 149 13.15 -17.37 -2.98
CA THR A 149 12.72 -18.43 -3.87
C THR A 149 11.80 -17.90 -4.96
N LYS A 150 11.71 -18.65 -6.05
CA LYS A 150 10.87 -18.37 -7.21
C LYS A 150 10.16 -19.65 -7.63
N PHE A 151 8.84 -19.58 -7.71
CA PHE A 151 7.98 -20.65 -8.18
C PHE A 151 7.45 -20.29 -9.56
N VAL A 152 7.55 -21.20 -10.53
CA VAL A 152 7.09 -20.98 -11.91
C VAL A 152 6.26 -22.18 -12.34
N SER A 153 5.12 -21.92 -12.97
CA SER A 153 4.27 -22.95 -13.57
C SER A 153 3.38 -22.36 -14.68
N LYS A 154 2.75 -23.22 -15.48
CA LYS A 154 1.84 -22.83 -16.56
C LYS A 154 0.45 -22.43 -16.08
N SER A 155 0.06 -22.76 -14.84
CA SER A 155 -1.24 -22.39 -14.28
C SER A 155 -1.10 -21.85 -12.85
N LEU A 156 -2.04 -20.96 -12.45
CA LEU A 156 -2.05 -20.36 -11.11
C LEU A 156 -2.18 -21.43 -10.02
N VAL A 157 -3.07 -22.40 -10.23
CA VAL A 157 -3.31 -23.52 -9.29
C VAL A 157 -2.04 -24.31 -9.05
N ASN A 158 -1.29 -24.62 -10.12
CA ASN A 158 -0.06 -25.41 -9.99
C ASN A 158 1.08 -24.62 -9.33
N VAL A 159 1.17 -23.30 -9.54
CA VAL A 159 2.14 -22.47 -8.79
C VAL A 159 1.87 -22.56 -7.29
N TRP A 160 0.62 -22.42 -6.86
CA TRP A 160 0.27 -22.49 -5.43
C TRP A 160 0.48 -23.89 -4.83
N LYS A 161 0.17 -24.96 -5.58
CA LYS A 161 0.50 -26.32 -5.16
C LYS A 161 2.01 -26.53 -4.96
N ASN A 162 2.84 -25.95 -5.83
CA ASN A 162 4.30 -26.02 -5.70
C ASN A 162 4.80 -25.25 -4.47
N ILE A 163 4.12 -24.17 -4.12
CA ILE A 163 4.42 -23.37 -2.93
C ILE A 163 4.07 -24.17 -1.67
N GLU A 164 2.87 -24.75 -1.60
CA GLU A 164 2.41 -25.58 -0.47
C GLU A 164 3.30 -26.80 -0.22
N SER A 165 3.76 -27.46 -1.29
CA SER A 165 4.61 -28.64 -1.19
C SER A 165 5.98 -28.38 -0.57
N THR A 166 6.44 -27.12 -0.52
CA THR A 166 7.72 -26.78 0.13
C THR A 166 7.71 -26.88 1.65
N LYS A 167 6.54 -27.06 2.30
CA LYS A 167 6.40 -27.08 3.77
C LYS A 167 7.02 -25.87 4.49
N LYS A 168 7.28 -24.77 3.78
CA LYS A 168 7.81 -23.50 4.33
C LYS A 168 6.72 -22.57 4.87
N PHE A 169 5.46 -23.00 4.78
CA PHE A 169 4.30 -22.35 5.37
C PHE A 169 4.07 -22.93 6.76
N ASN A 170 4.53 -22.22 7.78
CA ASN A 170 4.04 -22.46 9.13
C ASN A 170 2.80 -21.58 9.32
N GLY A 171 1.63 -22.18 9.10
CA GLY A 171 0.37 -21.61 9.53
C GLY A 171 0.11 -22.04 10.97
N ASN A 172 0.20 -21.07 11.89
CA ASN A 172 -0.56 -21.12 13.14
C ASN A 172 -1.64 -20.05 13.08
#